data_AF-A0A5N6X5C4-F1
#
_entry.id   AF-A0A5N6X5C4-F1
#
_cell.length_a   1.000
_cell.length_b   1.000
_cell.length_c   1.000
_cell.angle_alpha   90.00
_cell.angle_beta   90.00
_cell.angle_gamma   90.00
#
_symmetry.space_group_name_H-M   'P 1'
#
loop_
_entity.id
_entity.type
_entity.pdbx_description
1 polymer ?
#
loop_
_entity_poly.entity_id
_entity_poly.type
_entity_poly.pdbx_seq_one_letter_code
_entity_poly.pdbx_strand_id
1 'polypeptide(L)'
;MAPHYAILDIRALEAANSHLAKRDLTVTHTQAVTLGVMAVYVVVIALLWNLPYVRWSLWPFKMLVIAFHEFGHAITACCTGGKVESISLDPHEGGVTHMRGGISAVTLPAGYLGSSIIGALLIFAGFDIVASKVASIVLGVCFLLTLWWARRDWLTIVTILLAVGLLVACWFIAHGEALKWVVLFIGVMSALYSVWDICDDLIIRKVNTSDASVFAQRYGGSSRCWGVIWSIISLCFMAIGIIGGIAAFRESFSEQEDSSKHFIPTI
;
A
#
# COMPACT_ATOMS: atom_id res chain seq x y z
N MET A 1 0.77 -51.64 26.26
CA MET A 1 -0.26 -50.72 25.72
C MET A 1 0.40 -49.37 25.40
N ALA A 2 1.27 -49.33 24.38
CA ALA A 2 2.10 -48.17 24.02
C ALA A 2 2.33 -47.90 22.49
N PRO A 3 1.70 -48.60 21.51
CA PRO A 3 2.01 -48.33 20.09
C PRO A 3 1.21 -47.16 19.48
N HIS A 4 0.10 -46.74 20.07
CA HIS A 4 -0.79 -45.74 19.45
C HIS A 4 -0.26 -44.29 19.53
N TYR A 5 0.48 -43.93 20.59
CA TYR A 5 1.01 -42.58 20.76
C TYR A 5 2.15 -42.27 19.79
N ALA A 6 3.03 -43.24 19.52
CA ALA A 6 4.15 -43.06 18.59
C ALA A 6 3.70 -42.81 17.14
N ILE A 7 2.58 -43.41 16.72
CA ILE A 7 2.05 -43.23 15.35
C ILE A 7 1.43 -41.83 15.18
N LEU A 8 0.82 -41.28 16.24
CA LEU A 8 0.24 -39.94 16.22
C LEU A 8 1.33 -38.86 16.18
N ASP A 9 2.42 -39.03 16.93
CA ASP A 9 3.57 -38.12 16.89
C ASP A 9 4.25 -38.12 15.52
N ILE A 10 4.43 -39.29 14.88
CA ILE A 10 5.02 -39.37 13.54
C ILE A 10 4.14 -38.67 12.51
N ARG A 11 2.81 -38.83 12.57
CA ARG A 11 1.88 -38.14 11.66
C ARG A 11 1.84 -36.63 11.90
N ALA A 12 1.91 -36.20 13.16
CA ALA A 12 1.99 -34.79 13.52
C ALA A 12 3.32 -34.17 13.05
N LEU A 13 4.43 -34.91 13.15
CA LEU A 13 5.73 -34.52 12.61
C LEU A 13 5.77 -34.52 11.08
N GLU A 14 5.12 -35.47 10.42
CA GLU A 14 4.99 -35.49 8.94
C GLU A 14 4.12 -34.34 8.44
N ALA A 15 3.01 -34.03 9.13
CA ALA A 15 2.18 -32.86 8.84
C ALA A 15 2.91 -31.54 9.15
N ALA A 16 3.66 -31.47 10.25
CA ALA A 16 4.48 -30.29 10.56
C ALA A 16 5.63 -30.12 9.55
N ASN A 17 6.25 -31.22 9.09
CA ASN A 17 7.29 -31.20 8.07
C ASN A 17 6.76 -30.88 6.68
N SER A 18 5.51 -31.22 6.35
CA SER A 18 4.88 -30.77 5.10
C SER A 18 4.56 -29.27 5.12
N HIS A 19 4.24 -28.71 6.30
CA HIS A 19 4.10 -27.26 6.49
C HIS A 19 5.46 -26.51 6.60
N LEU A 20 6.53 -27.19 7.01
CA LEU A 20 7.91 -26.68 7.07
C LEU A 20 8.76 -27.09 5.86
N ALA A 21 8.15 -27.68 4.83
CA ALA A 21 8.81 -27.85 3.54
C ALA A 21 9.29 -26.46 3.13
N LYS A 22 10.62 -26.27 3.07
CA LYS A 22 11.25 -25.05 2.56
C LYS A 22 10.53 -24.70 1.27
N ARG A 23 9.60 -23.74 1.32
CA ARG A 23 8.87 -23.30 0.15
C ARG A 23 9.95 -22.70 -0.74
N ASP A 24 10.28 -23.43 -1.78
CA ASP A 24 11.31 -23.05 -2.71
C ASP A 24 10.96 -21.66 -3.24
N LEU A 25 11.87 -20.70 -3.09
CA LEU A 25 11.68 -19.33 -3.59
C LEU A 25 11.77 -19.28 -5.13
N THR A 26 11.78 -20.44 -5.80
CA THR A 26 11.53 -20.52 -7.23
C THR A 26 10.20 -19.89 -7.57
N VAL A 27 10.31 -18.88 -8.42
CA VAL A 27 9.20 -18.07 -8.89
C VAL A 27 8.43 -18.86 -9.95
N THR A 28 7.12 -19.02 -9.76
CA THR A 28 6.25 -19.64 -10.78
C THR A 28 6.06 -18.72 -11.98
N HIS A 29 5.57 -19.22 -13.11
CA HIS A 29 5.30 -18.38 -14.29
C HIS A 29 4.35 -17.22 -13.95
N THR A 30 3.28 -17.47 -13.20
CA THR A 30 2.33 -16.44 -12.74
C THR A 30 3.03 -15.36 -11.93
N GLN A 31 3.86 -15.75 -10.95
CA GLN A 31 4.59 -14.81 -10.12
C GLN A 31 5.61 -14.02 -10.94
N ALA A 32 6.28 -14.64 -11.92
CA ALA A 32 7.23 -13.97 -12.79
C ALA A 32 6.54 -12.91 -13.65
N VAL A 33 5.34 -13.19 -14.16
CA VAL A 33 4.51 -12.20 -14.86
C VAL A 33 4.12 -11.06 -13.93
N THR A 34 3.63 -11.34 -12.72
CA THR A 34 3.27 -10.30 -11.73
C THR A 34 4.47 -9.41 -11.38
N LEU A 35 5.65 -9.99 -11.15
CA LEU A 35 6.89 -9.24 -10.91
C LEU A 35 7.30 -8.41 -12.14
N GLY A 36 7.17 -8.95 -13.34
CA GLY A 36 7.42 -8.24 -14.59
C GLY A 36 6.51 -7.02 -14.75
N VAL A 37 5.20 -7.19 -14.52
CA VAL A 37 4.22 -6.10 -14.55
C VAL A 37 4.53 -5.06 -13.48
N MET A 38 4.90 -5.48 -12.27
CA MET A 38 5.31 -4.58 -11.20
C MET A 38 6.55 -3.76 -11.58
N ALA A 39 7.56 -4.38 -12.19
CA ALA A 39 8.74 -3.67 -12.69
C ALA A 39 8.38 -2.65 -13.78
N VAL A 40 7.47 -3.02 -14.69
CA VAL A 40 6.91 -2.08 -15.69
C VAL A 40 6.19 -0.92 -15.00
N TYR A 41 5.38 -1.17 -13.97
CA TYR A 41 4.73 -0.11 -13.19
C TYR A 41 5.76 0.83 -12.58
N VAL A 42 6.81 0.33 -11.93
CA VAL A 42 7.87 1.18 -11.36
C VAL A 42 8.48 2.10 -12.42
N VAL A 43 8.83 1.55 -13.59
CA VAL A 43 9.43 2.33 -14.70
C VAL A 43 8.43 3.35 -15.26
N VAL A 44 7.20 2.94 -15.54
CA VAL A 44 6.16 3.82 -16.08
C VAL A 44 5.86 4.95 -15.09
N ILE A 45 5.67 4.63 -13.81
CA ILE A 45 5.45 5.63 -12.76
C ILE A 45 6.63 6.61 -12.70
N ALA A 46 7.87 6.10 -12.72
CA ALA A 46 9.06 6.95 -12.73
C ALA A 46 9.08 7.91 -13.91
N LEU A 47 8.79 7.43 -15.13
CA LEU A 47 8.73 8.27 -16.32
C LEU A 47 7.60 9.31 -16.23
N LEU A 48 6.38 8.86 -15.91
CA LEU A 48 5.21 9.74 -15.83
C LEU A 48 5.39 10.80 -14.73
N TRP A 49 6.02 10.47 -13.60
CA TRP A 49 6.23 11.42 -12.49
C TRP A 49 7.23 12.52 -12.84
N ASN A 50 8.28 12.18 -13.61
CA ASN A 50 9.38 13.11 -13.92
C ASN A 50 9.15 13.93 -15.21
N LEU A 51 8.31 13.47 -16.12
CA LEU A 51 8.06 14.17 -17.39
C LEU A 51 7.07 15.35 -17.22
N PRO A 52 7.45 16.58 -17.61
CA PRO A 52 6.54 17.72 -17.57
C PRO A 52 5.33 17.49 -18.48
N TYR A 53 4.17 18.04 -18.09
CA TYR A 53 2.85 17.84 -18.69
C TYR A 53 2.28 16.41 -18.57
N VAL A 54 3.10 15.39 -18.76
CA VAL A 54 2.68 13.98 -18.66
C VAL A 54 2.36 13.60 -17.22
N ARG A 55 3.05 14.19 -16.23
CA ARG A 55 2.75 14.01 -14.79
C ARG A 55 1.31 14.26 -14.37
N TRP A 56 0.56 15.07 -15.14
CA TRP A 56 -0.85 15.33 -14.84
C TRP A 56 -1.73 14.09 -15.06
N SER A 57 -1.30 13.11 -15.85
CA SER A 57 -2.03 11.85 -16.01
C SER A 57 -2.05 11.00 -14.73
N LEU A 58 -1.00 11.10 -13.91
CA LEU A 58 -0.92 10.43 -12.61
C LEU A 58 -1.62 11.19 -11.50
N TRP A 59 -2.07 12.42 -11.75
CA TRP A 59 -2.64 13.29 -10.73
C TRP A 59 -3.73 12.63 -9.86
N PRO A 60 -4.76 11.93 -10.40
CA PRO A 60 -5.77 11.30 -9.55
C PRO A 60 -5.19 10.22 -8.62
N PHE A 61 -4.25 9.42 -9.11
CA PHE A 61 -3.57 8.39 -8.31
C PHE A 61 -2.59 8.99 -7.31
N LYS A 62 -1.94 10.10 -7.66
CA LYS A 62 -1.09 10.85 -6.73
C LYS A 62 -1.92 11.36 -5.56
N MET A 63 -3.09 11.98 -5.81
CA MET A 63 -4.00 12.42 -4.75
C MET A 63 -4.45 11.26 -3.85
N LEU A 64 -4.73 10.10 -4.44
CA LEU A 64 -5.10 8.91 -3.68
C LEU A 64 -4.00 8.44 -2.73
N VAL A 65 -2.76 8.42 -3.20
CA VAL A 65 -1.62 8.01 -2.39
C VAL A 65 -1.31 9.02 -1.29
N ILE A 66 -1.47 10.32 -1.57
CA ILE A 66 -1.40 11.36 -0.53
C ILE A 66 -2.50 11.12 0.52
N ALA A 67 -3.71 10.73 0.12
CA ALA A 67 -4.75 10.38 1.08
C ALA A 67 -4.34 9.23 2.03
N PHE A 68 -3.60 8.22 1.53
CA PHE A 68 -3.04 7.17 2.39
C PHE A 68 -1.96 7.68 3.34
N HIS A 69 -1.13 8.62 2.88
CA HIS A 69 -0.14 9.31 3.71
C HIS A 69 -0.84 10.05 4.86
N GLU A 70 -1.85 10.87 4.56
CA GLU A 70 -2.63 11.59 5.57
C GLU A 70 -3.39 10.64 6.51
N PHE A 71 -3.91 9.53 5.98
CA PHE A 71 -4.54 8.50 6.80
C PHE A 71 -3.55 7.89 7.82
N GLY A 72 -2.28 7.72 7.45
CA GLY A 72 -1.22 7.25 8.35
C GLY A 72 -1.01 8.18 9.55
N HIS A 73 -0.95 9.50 9.30
CA HIS A 73 -0.92 10.50 10.37
C HIS A 73 -2.15 10.40 11.27
N ALA A 74 -3.34 10.34 10.66
CA ALA A 74 -4.61 10.33 11.37
C ALA A 74 -4.76 9.13 12.32
N ILE A 75 -4.48 7.91 11.82
CA ILE A 75 -4.56 6.70 12.64
C ILE A 75 -3.53 6.72 13.76
N THR A 76 -2.30 7.12 13.47
CA THR A 76 -1.24 7.16 14.49
C THR A 76 -1.51 8.23 15.54
N ALA A 77 -2.10 9.36 15.15
CA ALA A 77 -2.53 10.38 16.10
C ALA A 77 -3.58 9.79 17.05
N CYS A 78 -4.61 9.11 16.53
CA CYS A 78 -5.60 8.43 17.35
C CYS A 78 -4.98 7.38 18.29
N CYS A 79 -4.06 6.55 17.79
CA CYS A 79 -3.38 5.53 18.60
C CYS A 79 -2.45 6.11 19.68
N THR A 80 -1.95 7.34 19.51
CA THR A 80 -1.06 8.01 20.47
C THR A 80 -1.79 9.00 21.39
N GLY A 81 -3.13 8.97 21.41
CA GLY A 81 -3.96 9.82 22.27
C GLY A 81 -4.22 11.23 21.71
N GLY A 82 -3.88 11.47 20.45
CA GLY A 82 -4.25 12.68 19.72
C GLY A 82 -5.66 12.62 19.12
N LYS A 83 -6.15 13.78 18.68
CA LYS A 83 -7.44 13.95 18.03
C LYS A 83 -7.25 14.55 16.63
N VAL A 84 -7.79 13.89 15.63
CA VAL A 84 -7.83 14.38 14.24
C VAL A 84 -9.02 15.31 14.07
N GLU A 85 -8.77 16.53 13.60
CA GLU A 85 -9.79 17.56 13.37
C GLU A 85 -10.30 17.51 11.93
N SER A 86 -9.40 17.37 10.96
CA SER A 86 -9.72 17.24 9.54
C SER A 86 -8.52 16.78 8.71
N ILE A 87 -8.81 16.14 7.58
CA ILE A 87 -7.85 15.84 6.51
C ILE A 87 -8.25 16.69 5.30
N SER A 88 -7.28 17.31 4.64
CA SER A 88 -7.50 18.05 3.38
C SER A 88 -6.40 17.70 2.37
N LEU A 89 -6.77 17.66 1.09
CA LEU A 89 -5.84 17.48 -0.02
C LEU A 89 -5.81 18.75 -0.85
N ASP A 90 -4.60 19.22 -1.17
CA ASP A 90 -4.35 20.37 -2.02
C ASP A 90 -3.67 19.91 -3.34
N PRO A 91 -4.19 20.31 -4.51
CA PRO A 91 -3.63 19.91 -5.81
C PRO A 91 -2.18 20.37 -6.06
N HIS A 92 -1.73 21.40 -5.33
CA HIS A 92 -0.44 22.06 -5.49
C HIS A 92 0.46 21.86 -4.28
N GLU A 93 -0.13 21.81 -3.08
CA GLU A 93 0.61 21.76 -1.82
C GLU A 93 0.73 20.36 -1.21
N GLY A 94 -0.09 19.39 -1.65
CA GLY A 94 -0.03 18.01 -1.17
C GLY A 94 -1.21 17.64 -0.27
N GLY A 95 -0.94 17.16 0.93
CA GLY A 95 -1.96 16.81 1.91
C GLY A 95 -1.67 17.47 3.26
N VAL A 96 -2.71 17.65 4.07
CA VAL A 96 -2.54 18.09 5.46
C VAL A 96 -3.56 17.45 6.39
N THR A 97 -3.04 16.86 7.47
CA THR A 97 -3.82 16.33 8.58
C THR A 97 -3.77 17.31 9.76
N HIS A 98 -4.88 18.00 9.99
CA HIS A 98 -5.04 18.84 11.17
C HIS A 98 -5.33 17.96 12.38
N MET A 99 -4.41 17.93 13.33
CA MET A 99 -4.52 17.10 14.54
C MET A 99 -4.04 17.86 15.79
N ARG A 100 -4.59 17.49 16.96
CA ARG A 100 -4.19 18.03 18.27
C ARG A 100 -3.75 16.90 19.20
N GLY A 101 -2.64 17.10 19.91
CA GLY A 101 -2.06 16.08 20.78
C GLY A 101 -1.41 14.94 19.98
N GLY A 102 -1.21 13.80 20.64
CA GLY A 102 -0.44 12.68 20.08
C GLY A 102 1.08 12.87 20.23
N ILE A 103 1.83 11.82 19.90
CA ILE A 103 3.29 11.82 20.01
C ILE A 103 3.88 12.18 18.64
N SER A 104 4.39 13.40 18.49
CA SER A 104 4.94 13.88 17.20
C SER A 104 6.10 13.06 16.65
N ALA A 105 6.87 12.40 17.53
CA ALA A 105 7.97 11.54 17.12
C ALA A 105 7.51 10.32 16.31
N VAL A 106 6.25 9.88 16.50
CA VAL A 106 5.69 8.72 15.80
C VAL A 106 4.70 9.16 14.72
N THR A 107 3.93 10.21 14.97
CA THR A 107 2.92 10.68 14.00
C THR A 107 3.54 11.32 12.76
N LEU A 108 4.66 12.06 12.86
CA LEU A 108 5.34 12.64 11.70
C LEU A 108 5.87 11.58 10.71
N PRO A 109 6.62 10.54 11.12
CA PRO A 109 7.02 9.49 10.18
C PRO A 109 5.85 8.62 9.72
N ALA A 110 4.71 8.62 10.43
CA ALA A 110 3.60 7.72 10.13
C ALA A 110 2.92 7.98 8.79
N GLY A 111 3.06 9.17 8.20
CA GLY A 111 2.57 9.40 6.84
C GLY A 111 3.30 8.51 5.85
N TYR A 112 4.62 8.69 5.73
CA TYR A 112 5.45 7.92 4.81
C TYR A 112 5.50 6.43 5.14
N LEU A 113 5.63 6.08 6.42
CA LEU A 113 5.71 4.68 6.83
C LEU A 113 4.36 3.99 6.72
N GLY A 114 3.26 4.67 7.06
CA GLY A 114 1.91 4.16 6.94
C GLY A 114 1.51 3.92 5.49
N SER A 115 1.75 4.87 4.60
CA SER A 115 1.51 4.69 3.16
C SER A 115 2.32 3.54 2.57
N SER A 116 3.54 3.33 3.08
CA SER A 116 4.41 2.25 2.62
C SER A 116 3.98 0.88 3.10
N ILE A 117 3.50 0.77 4.35
CA ILE A 117 2.90 -0.47 4.87
C ILE A 117 1.64 -0.82 4.08
N ILE A 118 0.75 0.16 3.85
CA ILE A 118 -0.44 -0.03 3.03
C ILE A 118 -0.03 -0.48 1.63
N GLY A 119 0.94 0.20 1.01
CA GLY A 119 1.48 -0.17 -0.29
C GLY A 119 2.01 -1.60 -0.34
N ALA A 120 2.78 -2.02 0.66
CA ALA A 120 3.29 -3.39 0.77
C ALA A 120 2.18 -4.43 0.91
N LEU A 121 1.13 -4.14 1.69
CA LEU A 121 -0.04 -5.03 1.83
C LEU A 121 -0.83 -5.15 0.53
N LEU A 122 -0.99 -4.05 -0.21
CA LEU A 122 -1.64 -4.08 -1.52
C LEU A 122 -0.79 -4.81 -2.57
N ILE A 123 0.53 -4.65 -2.54
CA ILE A 123 1.44 -5.43 -3.39
C ILE A 123 1.32 -6.92 -3.07
N PHE A 124 1.33 -7.29 -1.79
CA PHE A 124 1.12 -8.66 -1.35
C PHE A 124 -0.20 -9.22 -1.87
N ALA A 125 -1.29 -8.48 -1.70
CA ALA A 125 -2.61 -8.86 -2.20
C ALA A 125 -2.68 -8.95 -3.73
N GLY A 126 -1.91 -8.11 -4.45
CA GLY A 126 -1.83 -8.09 -5.91
C GLY A 126 -1.26 -9.35 -6.56
N PHE A 127 -0.76 -10.31 -5.79
CA PHE A 127 -0.35 -11.62 -6.29
C PHE A 127 -1.53 -12.59 -6.53
N ASP A 128 -2.71 -12.32 -5.96
CA ASP A 128 -3.89 -13.17 -6.07
C ASP A 128 -5.19 -12.35 -6.22
N ILE A 129 -6.17 -12.92 -6.94
CA ILE A 129 -7.45 -12.24 -7.22
C ILE A 129 -8.32 -12.15 -5.96
N VAL A 130 -8.43 -13.22 -5.18
CA VAL A 130 -9.24 -13.25 -3.96
C VAL A 130 -8.63 -12.35 -2.89
N ALA A 131 -7.31 -12.39 -2.72
CA ALA A 131 -6.59 -11.49 -1.84
C ALA A 131 -6.80 -10.02 -2.24
N SER A 132 -6.77 -9.71 -3.54
CA SER A 132 -7.06 -8.35 -4.04
C SER A 132 -8.49 -7.91 -3.80
N LYS A 133 -9.47 -8.82 -3.92
CA LYS A 133 -10.87 -8.59 -3.52
C LYS A 133 -10.94 -8.23 -2.03
N VAL A 134 -10.37 -9.04 -1.15
CA VAL A 134 -10.33 -8.75 0.30
C VAL A 134 -9.64 -7.42 0.59
N ALA A 135 -8.49 -7.14 -0.02
CA ALA A 135 -7.76 -5.89 0.16
C ALA A 135 -8.59 -4.67 -0.26
N SER A 136 -9.35 -4.76 -1.35
CA SER A 136 -10.20 -3.65 -1.80
C SER A 136 -11.36 -3.35 -0.84
N ILE A 137 -11.90 -4.36 -0.13
CA ILE A 137 -12.90 -4.16 0.93
C ILE A 137 -12.28 -3.41 2.10
N VAL A 138 -11.08 -3.83 2.55
CA VAL A 138 -10.35 -3.17 3.63
C VAL A 138 -10.02 -1.72 3.24
N LEU A 139 -9.57 -1.48 2.01
CA LEU A 139 -9.36 -0.14 1.47
C LEU A 139 -10.65 0.69 1.48
N GLY A 140 -11.78 0.10 1.10
CA GLY A 140 -13.08 0.74 1.19
C GLY A 140 -13.40 1.23 2.60
N VAL A 141 -13.11 0.44 3.63
CA VAL A 141 -13.26 0.86 5.04
C VAL A 141 -12.32 1.99 5.40
N CYS A 142 -11.03 1.91 5.01
CA CYS A 142 -10.07 2.99 5.23
C CYS A 142 -10.51 4.31 4.56
N PHE A 143 -11.08 4.22 3.36
CA PHE A 143 -11.62 5.37 2.64
C PHE A 143 -12.85 5.97 3.32
N LEU A 144 -13.75 5.16 3.88
CA LEU A 144 -14.88 5.67 4.66
C LEU A 144 -14.41 6.43 5.90
N LEU A 145 -13.39 5.93 6.60
CA LEU A 145 -12.77 6.64 7.73
C LEU A 145 -12.10 7.94 7.26
N THR A 146 -11.41 7.91 6.13
CA THR A 146 -10.78 9.11 5.55
C THR A 146 -11.84 10.16 5.17
N LEU A 147 -12.96 9.74 4.57
CA LEU A 147 -14.10 10.60 4.25
C LEU A 147 -14.73 11.23 5.50
N TRP A 148 -14.78 10.50 6.61
CA TRP A 148 -15.25 11.05 7.88
C TRP A 148 -14.44 12.27 8.32
N TRP A 149 -13.10 12.21 8.20
CA TRP A 149 -12.21 13.32 8.52
C TRP A 149 -12.16 14.39 7.42
N ALA A 150 -12.37 14.00 6.16
CA ALA A 150 -12.31 14.88 5.00
C ALA A 150 -13.67 15.48 4.57
N ARG A 151 -14.71 15.34 5.39
CA ARG A 151 -16.10 15.79 5.13
C ARG A 151 -16.28 17.26 4.72
N ARG A 152 -15.26 18.11 4.87
CA ARG A 152 -15.29 19.52 4.46
C ARG A 152 -14.46 19.80 3.21
N ASP A 153 -13.70 18.83 2.73
CA ASP A 153 -12.79 18.96 1.60
C ASP A 153 -13.35 18.23 0.37
N TRP A 154 -13.91 19.02 -0.56
CA TRP A 154 -14.53 18.50 -1.78
C TRP A 154 -13.54 17.68 -2.63
N LEU A 155 -12.28 18.10 -2.70
CA LEU A 155 -11.27 17.43 -3.51
C LEU A 155 -11.01 16.01 -2.99
N THR A 156 -10.78 15.86 -1.68
CA THR A 156 -10.60 14.56 -1.05
C THR A 156 -11.82 13.67 -1.24
N ILE A 157 -13.03 14.23 -1.10
CA ILE A 157 -14.26 13.48 -1.33
C ILE A 157 -14.31 12.94 -2.77
N VAL A 158 -14.08 13.79 -3.77
CA VAL A 158 -14.09 13.38 -5.17
C VAL A 158 -13.00 12.35 -5.46
N THR A 159 -11.77 12.56 -4.99
CA THR A 159 -10.67 11.61 -5.17
C THR A 159 -11.02 10.24 -4.60
N ILE A 160 -11.58 10.18 -3.38
CA ILE A 160 -11.98 8.92 -2.76
C ILE A 160 -13.15 8.27 -3.52
N LEU A 161 -14.16 9.04 -3.92
CA LEU A 161 -15.28 8.50 -4.69
C LEU A 161 -14.84 7.93 -6.05
N LEU A 162 -13.92 8.60 -6.74
CA LEU A 162 -13.34 8.10 -7.99
C LEU A 162 -12.52 6.83 -7.75
N ALA A 163 -11.73 6.77 -6.68
CA ALA A 163 -10.96 5.57 -6.32
C ALA A 163 -11.88 4.39 -5.98
N VAL A 164 -12.93 4.61 -5.18
CA VAL A 164 -13.94 3.59 -4.87
C VAL A 164 -14.66 3.15 -6.14
N GLY A 165 -15.07 4.10 -6.99
CA GLY A 165 -15.71 3.80 -8.27
C GLY A 165 -14.83 2.94 -9.18
N LEU A 166 -13.53 3.24 -9.26
CA LEU A 166 -12.56 2.43 -10.01
C LEU A 166 -12.44 1.02 -9.43
N LEU A 167 -12.28 0.88 -8.10
CA LEU A 167 -12.18 -0.44 -7.46
C LEU A 167 -13.44 -1.27 -7.67
N VAL A 168 -14.62 -0.66 -7.53
CA VAL A 168 -15.91 -1.32 -7.78
C VAL A 168 -16.05 -1.71 -9.25
N ALA A 169 -15.70 -0.83 -10.19
CA ALA A 169 -15.75 -1.16 -11.61
C ALA A 169 -14.83 -2.36 -11.94
N CYS A 170 -13.59 -2.33 -11.46
CA CYS A 170 -12.62 -3.40 -11.68
C CYS A 170 -12.98 -4.71 -10.96
N TRP A 171 -13.78 -4.65 -9.90
CA TRP A 171 -14.32 -5.84 -9.23
C TRP A 171 -15.18 -6.68 -10.16
N PHE A 172 -16.01 -6.03 -11.00
CA PHE A 172 -16.95 -6.71 -11.90
C PHE A 172 -16.34 -7.10 -13.26
N ILE A 173 -15.13 -6.62 -13.58
CA ILE A 173 -14.44 -6.97 -14.84
C ILE A 173 -13.66 -8.27 -14.65
N ALA A 174 -13.93 -9.26 -15.52
CA ALA A 174 -13.23 -10.56 -15.54
C ALA A 174 -13.12 -11.20 -14.14
N HIS A 175 -14.25 -11.24 -13.40
CA HIS A 175 -14.35 -11.80 -12.05
C HIS A 175 -13.37 -11.23 -11.01
N GLY A 176 -12.83 -10.02 -11.23
CA GLY A 176 -11.88 -9.35 -10.35
C GLY A 176 -10.42 -9.44 -10.80
N GLU A 177 -10.13 -10.01 -11.98
CA GLU A 177 -8.77 -10.00 -12.51
C GLU A 177 -8.25 -8.57 -12.74
N ALA A 178 -9.09 -7.68 -13.28
CA ALA A 178 -8.73 -6.27 -13.45
C ALA A 178 -8.44 -5.59 -12.10
N LEU A 179 -9.22 -5.94 -11.05
CA LEU A 179 -9.03 -5.43 -9.70
C LEU A 179 -7.64 -5.79 -9.16
N LYS A 180 -7.17 -7.02 -9.40
CA LYS A 180 -5.81 -7.45 -8.99
C LYS A 180 -4.74 -6.51 -9.53
N TRP A 181 -4.81 -6.17 -10.82
CA TRP A 181 -3.82 -5.33 -11.47
C TRP A 181 -3.89 -3.87 -11.02
N VAL A 182 -5.09 -3.36 -10.70
CA VAL A 182 -5.28 -2.01 -10.15
C VAL A 182 -4.80 -1.94 -8.69
N VAL A 183 -5.12 -2.93 -7.86
CA VAL A 183 -4.64 -3.03 -6.48
C VAL A 183 -3.11 -3.09 -6.46
N LEU A 184 -2.50 -3.90 -7.32
CA LEU A 184 -1.05 -3.95 -7.48
C LEU A 184 -0.47 -2.59 -7.88
N PHE A 185 -1.08 -1.91 -8.86
CA PHE A 185 -0.63 -0.58 -9.30
C PHE A 185 -0.69 0.46 -8.17
N ILE A 186 -1.81 0.54 -7.45
CA ILE A 186 -1.99 1.44 -6.30
C ILE A 186 -0.97 1.10 -5.20
N GLY A 187 -0.74 -0.20 -4.97
CA GLY A 187 0.26 -0.68 -4.01
C GLY A 187 1.68 -0.20 -4.33
N VAL A 188 2.11 -0.33 -5.59
CA VAL A 188 3.43 0.16 -6.06
C VAL A 188 3.53 1.67 -5.92
N MET A 189 2.50 2.41 -6.34
CA MET A 189 2.45 3.87 -6.19
C MET A 189 2.57 4.29 -4.72
N SER A 190 1.85 3.62 -3.81
CA SER A 190 1.84 3.93 -2.38
C SER A 190 3.16 3.55 -1.67
N ALA A 191 3.75 2.40 -2.03
CA ALA A 191 5.01 1.93 -1.46
C ALA A 191 6.20 2.82 -1.85
N LEU A 192 6.17 3.41 -3.04
CA LEU A 192 7.22 4.32 -3.53
C LEU A 192 6.95 5.79 -3.23
N TYR A 193 5.83 6.12 -2.58
CA TYR A 193 5.44 7.51 -2.36
C TYR A 193 6.51 8.33 -1.62
N SER A 194 7.04 7.78 -0.52
CA SER A 194 8.08 8.43 0.27
C SER A 194 9.34 8.70 -0.56
N VAL A 195 9.73 7.75 -1.42
CA VAL A 195 10.87 7.90 -2.33
C VAL A 195 10.62 9.06 -3.29
N TRP A 196 9.44 9.12 -3.92
CA TRP A 196 9.11 10.16 -4.88
C TRP A 196 8.98 11.53 -4.24
N ASP A 197 8.38 11.63 -3.07
CA ASP A 197 8.21 12.91 -2.39
C ASP A 197 9.56 13.47 -1.92
N ILE A 198 10.47 12.62 -1.45
CA ILE A 198 11.85 13.01 -1.13
C ILE A 198 12.65 13.36 -2.39
N CYS A 199 12.47 12.65 -3.50
CA CYS A 199 13.07 13.03 -4.78
C CYS A 199 12.58 14.41 -5.25
N ASP A 200 11.29 14.69 -5.16
CA ASP A 200 10.71 16.00 -5.48
C ASP A 200 11.35 17.09 -4.58
N ASP A 201 11.47 16.86 -3.28
CA ASP A 201 12.09 17.79 -2.32
C ASP A 201 13.57 18.06 -2.64
N LEU A 202 14.32 17.02 -3.02
CA LEU A 202 15.75 17.10 -3.33
C LEU A 202 16.03 17.79 -4.68
N ILE A 203 15.23 17.48 -5.70
CA ILE A 203 15.46 17.89 -7.10
C ILE A 203 14.77 19.22 -7.40
N ILE A 204 13.49 19.34 -7.05
CA ILE A 204 12.63 20.47 -7.43
C ILE A 204 12.67 21.58 -6.38
N ARG A 205 13.23 21.31 -5.18
CA ARG A 205 13.29 22.24 -4.04
C ARG A 205 11.90 22.81 -3.76
N LYS A 206 10.93 21.93 -3.48
CA LYS A 206 9.59 22.36 -3.04
C LYS A 206 9.74 23.39 -1.92
N VAL A 207 8.96 24.46 -2.02
CA VAL A 207 8.92 25.54 -1.02
C VAL A 207 8.17 25.08 0.25
N ASN A 208 7.39 24.00 0.15
CA ASN A 208 6.55 23.47 1.22
C ASN A 208 7.35 22.66 2.24
N THR A 209 6.93 22.74 3.50
CA THR A 209 7.49 21.98 4.62
C THR A 209 7.01 20.52 4.58
N SER A 210 7.87 19.58 4.19
CA SER A 210 7.60 18.13 4.28
C SER A 210 7.71 17.59 5.71
N ASP A 211 7.15 16.41 6.00
CA ASP A 211 7.25 15.80 7.33
C ASP A 211 8.70 15.60 7.78
N ALA A 212 9.59 15.27 6.85
CA ALA A 212 11.01 15.13 7.13
C ALA A 212 11.64 16.46 7.54
N SER A 213 11.19 17.57 6.95
CA SER A 213 11.63 18.91 7.34
C SER A 213 11.10 19.32 8.72
N VAL A 214 9.83 19.04 9.02
CA VAL A 214 9.23 19.32 10.35
C VAL A 214 9.88 18.45 11.42
N PHE A 215 10.17 17.18 11.11
CA PHE A 215 10.85 16.27 12.03
C PHE A 215 12.27 16.74 12.33
N ALA A 216 13.03 17.14 11.30
CA ALA A 216 14.37 17.67 11.47
C ALA A 216 14.39 18.95 12.32
N GLN A 217 13.42 19.85 12.14
CA GLN A 217 13.29 21.06 12.96
C GLN A 217 13.01 20.74 14.43
N ARG A 218 12.23 19.69 14.71
CA ARG A 218 11.82 19.32 16.08
C ARG A 218 12.83 18.44 16.82
N TYR A 219 13.47 17.51 16.11
CA TYR A 219 14.32 16.47 16.70
C TYR A 219 15.78 16.55 16.26
N GLY A 220 16.14 17.51 15.41
CA GLY A 220 17.48 17.70 14.88
C GLY A 220 17.79 16.81 13.67
N GLY A 221 19.01 16.96 13.17
CA GLY A 221 19.45 16.34 11.91
C GLY A 221 19.03 17.12 10.68
N SER A 222 19.21 16.52 9.50
CA SER A 222 18.78 17.14 8.23
C SER A 222 17.50 16.46 7.72
N SER A 223 16.62 17.25 7.12
CA SER A 223 15.42 16.75 6.42
C SER A 223 15.77 15.64 5.43
N ARG A 224 16.88 15.81 4.69
CA ARG A 224 17.37 14.82 3.73
C ARG A 224 17.74 13.49 4.37
N CYS A 225 18.42 13.53 5.53
CA CYS A 225 18.79 12.31 6.24
C CYS A 225 17.55 11.51 6.65
N TRP A 226 16.59 12.18 7.29
CA TRP A 226 15.32 11.54 7.69
C TRP A 226 14.52 11.02 6.49
N GLY A 227 14.44 11.82 5.42
CA GLY A 227 13.80 11.42 4.17
C GLY A 227 14.41 10.15 3.56
N VAL A 228 15.75 10.07 3.50
CA VAL A 228 16.45 8.87 3.00
C VAL A 228 16.21 7.67 3.91
N ILE A 229 16.26 7.84 5.24
CA ILE A 229 16.00 6.75 6.19
C ILE A 229 14.59 6.18 5.96
N TRP A 230 13.57 7.03 5.89
CA TRP A 230 12.19 6.57 5.68
C TRP A 230 11.98 5.98 4.28
N SER A 231 12.65 6.51 3.26
CA SER A 231 12.67 5.93 1.90
C SER A 231 13.23 4.50 1.91
N ILE A 232 14.34 4.26 2.63
CA ILE A 232 14.92 2.92 2.76
C ILE A 232 13.95 1.98 3.47
N ILE A 233 13.34 2.40 4.58
CA ILE A 233 12.35 1.59 5.30
C ILE A 233 11.16 1.26 4.39
N SER A 234 10.71 2.21 3.57
CA SER A 234 9.62 2.03 2.62
C SER A 234 9.95 0.96 1.57
N LEU A 235 11.17 0.99 1.03
CA LEU A 235 11.68 -0.05 0.12
C LEU A 235 11.79 -1.42 0.80
N CYS A 236 12.17 -1.47 2.08
CA CYS A 236 12.15 -2.72 2.86
C CYS A 236 10.73 -3.28 2.99
N PHE A 237 9.73 -2.45 3.28
CA PHE A 237 8.33 -2.89 3.33
C PHE A 237 7.85 -3.41 1.97
N MET A 238 8.20 -2.71 0.88
CA MET A 238 7.92 -3.18 -0.47
C MET A 238 8.51 -4.58 -0.71
N ALA A 239 9.79 -4.78 -0.39
CA ALA A 239 10.46 -6.07 -0.53
C ALA A 239 9.79 -7.17 0.31
N ILE A 240 9.37 -6.85 1.53
CA ILE A 240 8.62 -7.78 2.40
C ILE A 240 7.28 -8.17 1.76
N GLY A 241 6.53 -7.20 1.21
CA GLY A 241 5.27 -7.46 0.52
C GLY A 241 5.46 -8.39 -0.69
N ILE A 242 6.52 -8.16 -1.47
CA ILE A 242 6.89 -9.00 -2.63
C ILE A 242 7.25 -10.42 -2.19
N ILE A 243 8.17 -10.57 -1.23
CA ILE A 243 8.61 -11.88 -0.72
C ILE A 243 7.43 -12.63 -0.11
N GLY A 244 6.58 -11.93 0.65
CA GLY A 244 5.34 -12.48 1.20
C GLY A 244 4.43 -13.00 0.09
N GLY A 245 4.23 -12.23 -0.99
CA GLY A 245 3.38 -12.62 -2.11
C GLY A 245 3.91 -13.88 -2.82
N ILE A 246 5.22 -13.95 -3.05
CA ILE A 246 5.89 -15.13 -3.63
C ILE A 246 5.76 -16.36 -2.72
N ALA A 247 5.89 -16.16 -1.41
CA ALA A 247 5.79 -17.24 -0.44
C ALA A 247 4.35 -17.75 -0.26
N ALA A 248 3.35 -16.86 -0.32
CA ALA A 248 1.96 -17.18 -0.04
C ALA A 248 1.20 -17.74 -1.25
N PHE A 249 1.34 -17.10 -2.42
CA PHE A 249 0.48 -17.34 -3.58
C PHE A 249 1.25 -18.03 -4.72
N ARG A 250 1.05 -19.34 -4.89
CA ARG A 250 1.73 -20.14 -5.94
C ARG A 250 0.79 -20.58 -7.07
N GLU A 251 -0.47 -20.21 -7.00
CA GLU A 251 -1.51 -20.60 -7.96
C GLU A 251 -1.25 -20.03 -9.36
N SER A 252 -1.66 -20.80 -10.37
CA SER A 252 -1.75 -20.37 -11.76
C SER A 252 -2.86 -19.33 -11.96
N PHE A 253 -2.81 -18.54 -13.04
CA PHE A 253 -3.88 -17.57 -13.33
C PHE A 253 -5.27 -18.24 -13.43
N SER A 254 -5.36 -19.45 -14.01
CA SER A 254 -6.62 -20.20 -14.07
C SER A 254 -7.14 -20.62 -12.70
N GLU A 255 -6.25 -21.08 -11.81
CA GLU A 255 -6.63 -21.45 -10.43
C GLU A 255 -7.09 -20.23 -9.62
N GLN A 256 -6.45 -19.08 -9.80
CA GLN A 256 -6.87 -17.82 -9.18
C GLN A 256 -8.24 -17.38 -9.70
N GLU A 257 -8.46 -17.46 -11.01
CA GLU A 257 -9.73 -17.10 -11.64
C GLU A 257 -10.86 -18.00 -11.14
N ASP A 258 -10.64 -19.32 -11.10
CA ASP A 258 -11.63 -20.28 -10.62
C ASP A 258 -11.94 -20.07 -9.13
N SER A 259 -10.91 -19.83 -8.31
CA SER A 259 -11.11 -19.48 -6.89
C SER A 259 -11.92 -18.18 -6.74
N SER A 260 -11.68 -17.19 -7.61
CA SER A 260 -12.39 -15.91 -7.58
C SER A 260 -13.89 -16.03 -7.87
N LYS A 261 -14.31 -17.04 -8.66
CA LYS A 261 -15.72 -17.33 -8.96
C LYS A 261 -16.47 -17.85 -7.74
N HIS A 262 -15.77 -18.47 -6.78
CA HIS A 262 -16.37 -18.97 -5.54
C HIS A 262 -16.39 -17.93 -4.41
N PHE A 263 -15.57 -16.87 -4.50
CA PHE A 263 -15.48 -15.82 -3.49
C PHE A 263 -16.20 -14.54 -3.94
N ILE A 264 -17.40 -14.30 -3.39
CA ILE A 264 -18.28 -13.17 -3.71
C ILE A 264 -18.42 -13.04 -5.25
N PRO A 265 -19.16 -13.98 -5.88
CA PRO A 265 -19.26 -14.05 -7.33
C PRO A 265 -19.84 -12.77 -7.92
N THR A 266 -19.29 -12.39 -9.06
CA THR A 266 -19.86 -11.35 -9.92
C THR A 266 -20.67 -12.04 -11.01
N ILE A 267 -21.84 -11.47 -11.32
CA ILE A 267 -22.78 -11.95 -12.33
C ILE A 267 -22.17 -11.78 -13.72
#